data_AF-U2KCL7-F1
#
_entry.id   AF-U2KCL7-F1
#
_cell.length_a   1.000
_cell.length_b   1.000
_cell.length_c   1.000
_cell.angle_alpha   90.00
_cell.angle_beta   90.00
_cell.angle_gamma   90.00
#
_symmetry.space_group_name_H-M   'P 1'
#
loop_
_entity.id
_entity.type
_entity.pdbx_description
1 polymer ?
#
loop_
_entity_poly.entity_id
_entity_poly.type
_entity_poly.pdbx_seq_one_letter_code
_entity_poly.pdbx_strand_id
1 'polypeptide(L)'
;MADTKEGNVVRVADRIAYMNHDIEDAIRAGILQKEELPKDVLEVLGDTKTKRITCLVGAVVEHGSETIGMAPEIQAMHDKLHAFLFERVYYNPIAKQEENKAKLLLETLYTYFISHASLMPPEYLAIAEKEDVHRAVCDYISGMSDGYAVDLYQELFIPKSWKS
;
A
#
# COMPACT_ATOMS: atom_id res chain seq x y z
N MET A 1 -10.28 -13.48 -1.34
CA MET A 1 -10.19 -13.90 0.07
C MET A 1 -8.98 -14.81 0.19
N ALA A 2 -8.30 -14.84 1.33
CA ALA A 2 -7.23 -15.83 1.53
C ALA A 2 -7.86 -17.22 1.66
N ASP A 3 -7.17 -18.26 1.19
CA ASP A 3 -7.70 -19.62 1.17
C ASP A 3 -7.79 -20.25 2.57
N THR A 4 -7.01 -19.76 3.54
CA THR A 4 -6.99 -20.27 4.92
C THR A 4 -7.62 -19.31 5.91
N LYS A 5 -8.10 -19.84 7.05
CA LYS A 5 -8.64 -19.03 8.15
C LYS A 5 -7.55 -18.13 8.75
N GLU A 6 -6.34 -18.67 8.90
CA GLU A 6 -5.14 -17.95 9.36
C GLU A 6 -4.80 -16.80 8.42
N GLY A 7 -4.84 -17.02 7.10
CA GLY A 7 -4.61 -15.96 6.12
C GLY A 7 -5.67 -14.85 6.20
N ASN A 8 -6.92 -15.20 6.52
CA ASN A 8 -7.96 -14.21 6.77
C ASN A 8 -7.77 -13.45 8.09
N VAL A 9 -7.24 -14.09 9.15
CA VAL A 9 -6.85 -13.41 10.39
C VAL A 9 -5.73 -12.41 10.12
N VAL A 10 -4.68 -12.81 9.41
CA VAL A 10 -3.57 -11.92 9.02
C VAL A 10 -4.10 -10.73 8.23
N ARG A 11 -4.96 -10.95 7.25
CA ARG A 11 -5.58 -9.88 6.44
C ARG A 11 -6.36 -8.87 7.28
N VAL A 12 -7.11 -9.32 8.28
CA VAL A 12 -7.89 -8.41 9.15
C VAL A 12 -6.97 -7.68 10.14
N ALA A 13 -6.01 -8.37 10.73
CA ALA A 13 -5.02 -7.79 11.64
C ALA A 13 -4.19 -6.69 10.95
N ASP A 14 -3.76 -6.94 9.72
CA ASP A 14 -3.00 -5.99 8.90
C ASP A 14 -3.80 -4.71 8.62
N ARG A 15 -5.08 -4.84 8.24
CA ARG A 15 -5.97 -3.68 8.03
C ARG A 15 -6.17 -2.86 9.30
N ILE A 16 -6.35 -3.51 10.45
CA ILE A 16 -6.50 -2.81 11.75
C ILE A 16 -5.21 -2.07 12.09
N ALA A 17 -4.05 -2.70 11.90
CA ALA A 17 -2.76 -2.09 12.19
C ALA A 17 -2.50 -0.88 11.28
N TYR A 18 -2.56 -1.08 9.97
CA TYR A 18 -2.29 -0.06 8.96
C TYR A 18 -3.14 1.20 9.18
N MET A 19 -4.46 1.05 9.26
CA MET A 19 -5.38 2.18 9.46
C MET A 19 -5.05 3.00 10.71
N ASN A 20 -4.64 2.34 11.81
CA ASN A 20 -4.29 3.05 13.04
C ASN A 20 -2.92 3.73 12.98
N HIS A 21 -1.96 3.13 12.27
CA HIS A 21 -0.67 3.76 11.99
C HIS A 21 -0.82 4.99 11.10
N ASP A 22 -1.64 4.91 10.04
CA ASP A 22 -1.87 6.03 9.13
C ASP A 22 -2.47 7.25 9.82
N ILE A 23 -3.40 7.04 10.76
CA ILE A 23 -3.96 8.14 11.55
C ILE A 23 -2.84 8.85 12.32
N GLU A 24 -1.95 8.09 12.96
CA GLU A 24 -0.83 8.66 13.73
C GLU A 24 0.17 9.37 12.82
N ASP A 25 0.48 8.79 11.67
CA ASP A 25 1.44 9.34 10.72
C ASP A 25 0.90 10.60 10.03
N ALA A 26 -0.39 10.62 9.67
CA ALA A 26 -1.07 11.80 9.13
C ALA A 26 -1.12 12.94 10.16
N ILE A 27 -1.38 12.64 11.43
CA ILE A 27 -1.34 13.63 12.52
C ILE A 27 0.09 14.14 12.72
N ARG A 28 1.08 13.25 12.75
CA ARG A 28 2.49 13.62 12.92
C ARG A 28 3.00 14.49 11.77
N ALA A 29 2.56 14.20 10.55
CA ALA A 29 2.89 14.98 9.35
C ALA A 29 2.10 16.29 9.24
N GLY A 30 1.14 16.55 10.15
CA GLY A 30 0.28 17.73 10.11
C GLY A 30 -0.75 17.73 8.98
N ILE A 31 -0.98 16.58 8.32
CA ILE A 31 -1.96 16.39 7.25
C ILE A 31 -3.38 16.34 7.82
N LEU A 32 -3.52 15.82 9.05
CA LEU A 32 -4.79 15.61 9.73
C LEU A 32 -4.72 16.12 11.18
N GLN A 33 -5.74 16.84 11.64
CA GLN A 33 -5.91 17.12 13.07
C GLN A 33 -6.83 16.07 13.71
N LYS A 34 -6.59 15.74 14.98
CA LYS A 34 -7.35 14.69 15.69
C LYS A 34 -8.85 14.99 15.72
N GLU A 35 -9.21 16.27 15.81
CA GLU A 35 -10.58 16.77 15.89
C GLU A 35 -11.36 16.63 14.57
N GLU A 36 -10.66 16.38 13.45
CA GLU A 36 -11.26 16.15 12.15
C GLU A 36 -11.77 14.72 11.97
N LEU A 37 -11.36 13.78 12.85
CA LEU A 37 -11.84 12.40 12.79
C LEU A 37 -13.37 12.34 13.01
N PRO A 38 -14.12 11.50 12.27
CA PRO A 38 -15.57 11.41 12.39
C PRO A 38 -16.00 11.04 13.81
N LYS A 39 -16.79 11.90 14.46
CA LYS A 39 -17.17 11.74 15.87
C LYS A 39 -17.91 10.44 16.15
N ASP A 40 -18.81 10.03 15.25
CA ASP A 40 -19.57 8.79 15.38
C ASP A 40 -18.67 7.54 15.31
N VAL A 41 -17.61 7.59 14.49
CA VAL A 41 -16.58 6.54 14.46
C VAL A 41 -15.82 6.51 15.80
N LEU A 42 -15.46 7.67 16.36
CA LEU A 42 -14.74 7.74 17.63
C LEU A 42 -15.58 7.26 18.82
N GLU A 43 -16.89 7.47 18.78
CA GLU A 43 -17.83 6.98 19.80
C GLU A 43 -17.91 5.45 19.82
N VAL A 44 -17.89 4.81 18.64
CA VAL A 44 -18.00 3.35 18.52
C VAL A 44 -16.64 2.66 18.67
N LEU A 45 -15.64 3.09 17.90
CA LEU A 45 -14.33 2.43 17.86
C LEU A 45 -13.41 2.94 18.97
N GLY A 46 -13.50 4.22 19.33
CA GLY A 46 -12.66 4.84 20.36
C GLY A 46 -11.87 6.05 19.86
N ASP A 47 -11.61 6.97 20.79
CA ASP A 47 -10.93 8.26 20.57
C ASP A 47 -9.39 8.19 20.69
N THR A 48 -8.85 7.03 21.03
CA THR A 48 -7.40 6.78 21.11
C THR A 48 -7.03 5.53 20.30
N LYS A 49 -5.77 5.45 19.86
CA LYS A 49 -5.23 4.27 19.15
C LYS A 49 -5.49 2.99 19.94
N THR A 50 -5.16 2.98 21.23
CA THR A 50 -5.36 1.82 22.09
C THR A 50 -6.83 1.39 22.14
N LYS A 51 -7.76 2.33 22.36
CA LYS A 51 -9.20 2.00 22.41
C LYS A 51 -9.70 1.42 21.09
N ARG A 52 -9.32 2.01 19.95
CA ARG A 52 -9.68 1.50 18.61
C ARG A 52 -9.15 0.11 18.34
N ILE A 53 -7.86 -0.13 18.61
CA ILE A 53 -7.27 -1.45 18.41
C ILE A 53 -7.97 -2.47 19.31
N THR A 54 -8.17 -2.17 20.59
CA THR A 54 -8.87 -3.07 21.51
C THR A 54 -10.31 -3.35 21.06
N CYS A 55 -11.05 -2.34 20.61
CA CYS A 55 -12.40 -2.50 20.08
C CYS A 55 -12.42 -3.41 18.85
N LEU A 56 -11.59 -3.11 17.84
CA LEU A 56 -11.56 -3.87 16.58
C LEU A 56 -11.08 -5.31 16.77
N VAL A 57 -10.01 -5.52 17.55
CA VAL A 57 -9.52 -6.87 17.87
C VAL A 57 -10.58 -7.63 18.67
N GLY A 58 -11.21 -6.99 19.66
CA GLY A 58 -12.31 -7.58 20.42
C GLY A 58 -13.47 -8.01 19.54
N ALA A 59 -13.89 -7.15 18.60
CA ALA A 59 -14.96 -7.45 17.65
C ALA A 59 -14.64 -8.63 16.74
N VAL A 60 -13.37 -8.79 16.32
CA VAL A 60 -12.93 -9.95 15.53
C VAL A 60 -12.98 -11.24 16.35
N VAL A 61 -12.52 -11.19 17.60
CA VAL A 61 -12.55 -12.34 18.51
C VAL A 61 -13.99 -12.75 18.84
N GLU A 62 -14.87 -11.79 19.07
CA GLU A 62 -16.28 -12.03 19.37
C GLU A 62 -17.05 -12.61 18.18
N HIS A 63 -16.71 -12.20 16.96
CA HIS A 63 -17.33 -12.75 15.74
C HIS A 63 -16.97 -14.24 15.52
N GLY A 64 -15.84 -14.68 16.06
CA GLY A 64 -15.44 -16.08 16.10
C GLY A 64 -14.66 -16.57 14.88
N SER A 65 -14.38 -17.88 14.86
CA SER A 65 -13.46 -18.52 13.90
C SER A 65 -14.12 -19.17 12.69
N GLU A 66 -15.45 -19.20 12.62
CA GLU A 66 -16.15 -19.78 11.47
C GLU A 66 -16.04 -18.88 10.25
N THR A 67 -16.24 -17.57 10.45
CA THR A 67 -16.04 -16.53 9.47
C THR A 67 -15.21 -15.42 10.09
N ILE A 68 -14.03 -15.15 9.56
CA ILE A 68 -13.16 -14.09 10.11
C ILE A 68 -13.68 -12.73 9.65
N GLY A 69 -14.15 -11.92 10.58
CA GLY A 69 -14.81 -10.65 10.32
C GLY A 69 -15.21 -9.94 11.62
N MET A 70 -16.09 -8.96 11.50
CA MET A 70 -16.65 -8.20 12.63
C MET A 70 -18.17 -8.10 12.46
N ALA A 71 -18.87 -7.75 13.53
CA ALA A 71 -20.30 -7.42 13.43
C ALA A 71 -20.52 -6.29 12.41
N PRO A 72 -21.64 -6.30 11.66
CA PRO A 72 -21.89 -5.33 10.59
C PRO A 72 -21.76 -3.86 11.03
N GLU A 73 -22.16 -3.55 12.26
CA GLU A 73 -22.07 -2.20 12.83
C GLU A 73 -20.62 -1.73 13.02
N ILE A 74 -19.76 -2.60 13.55
CA ILE A 74 -18.33 -2.32 13.72
C ILE A 74 -17.63 -2.25 12.36
N GLN A 75 -17.98 -3.16 11.44
CA GLN A 75 -17.45 -3.15 10.09
C GLN A 75 -17.80 -1.84 9.36
N ALA A 76 -19.03 -1.35 9.50
CA ALA A 76 -19.45 -0.08 8.91
C ALA A 76 -18.65 1.12 9.46
N MET A 77 -18.37 1.15 10.76
CA MET A 77 -17.55 2.22 11.35
C MET A 77 -16.08 2.13 10.92
N HIS A 78 -15.53 0.91 10.83
CA HIS A 78 -14.20 0.68 10.27
C HIS A 78 -14.11 1.18 8.82
N ASP A 79 -15.08 0.81 7.97
CA ASP A 79 -15.07 1.18 6.56
C ASP A 79 -15.27 2.70 6.37
N LYS A 80 -16.08 3.33 7.22
CA LYS A 80 -16.23 4.78 7.26
C LYS A 80 -14.93 5.48 7.64
N LEU A 81 -14.20 4.97 8.64
CA LEU A 81 -12.90 5.52 9.03
C LEU A 81 -11.87 5.39 7.89
N HIS A 82 -11.84 4.22 7.25
CA HIS A 82 -10.97 3.97 6.11
C HIS A 82 -11.28 4.92 4.94
N ALA A 83 -12.57 5.11 4.60
CA ALA A 83 -12.98 6.04 3.55
C ALA A 83 -12.59 7.50 3.87
N PHE A 84 -12.75 7.92 5.13
CA PHE A 84 -12.32 9.24 5.58
C PHE A 84 -10.81 9.44 5.41
N LEU A 85 -9.99 8.46 5.82
CA LEU A 85 -8.54 8.54 5.64
C LEU A 85 -8.18 8.55 4.16
N PHE A 86 -8.85 7.74 3.34
CA PHE A 86 -8.67 7.75 1.89
C PHE A 86 -8.84 9.14 1.30
N GLU A 87 -9.90 9.86 1.69
CA GLU A 87 -10.16 11.21 1.21
C GLU A 87 -9.16 12.25 1.75
N ARG A 88 -8.81 12.19 3.04
CA ARG A 88 -8.04 13.25 3.71
C ARG A 88 -6.53 13.07 3.68
N VAL A 89 -6.06 11.84 3.70
CA VAL A 89 -4.64 11.48 3.80
C VAL A 89 -4.11 11.03 2.44
N TYR A 90 -4.84 10.14 1.77
CA TYR A 90 -4.39 9.55 0.50
C TYR A 90 -4.72 10.43 -0.71
N TYR A 91 -5.87 11.12 -0.71
CA TYR A 91 -6.28 12.02 -1.80
C TYR A 91 -5.73 13.45 -1.63
N ASN A 92 -4.48 13.59 -1.21
CA ASN A 92 -3.78 14.88 -1.25
C ASN A 92 -3.22 15.12 -2.67
N PRO A 93 -3.46 16.27 -3.33
CA PRO A 93 -2.93 16.60 -4.66
C PRO A 93 -1.43 16.34 -4.84
N ILE A 94 -0.65 16.41 -3.75
CA ILE A 94 0.79 16.09 -3.75
C ILE A 94 1.03 14.58 -3.97
N ALA A 95 0.30 13.71 -3.26
CA ALA A 95 0.38 12.27 -3.44
C ALA A 95 0.01 11.85 -4.87
N LYS A 96 -0.98 12.54 -5.46
CA LYS A 96 -1.41 12.30 -6.85
C LYS A 96 -0.37 12.69 -7.90
N GLN A 97 0.44 13.72 -7.63
CA GLN A 97 1.55 14.09 -8.52
C GLN A 97 2.67 13.05 -8.47
N GLU A 98 3.02 12.56 -7.28
CA GLU A 98 4.03 11.51 -7.13
C GLU A 98 3.55 10.16 -7.67
N GLU A 99 2.26 9.81 -7.50
CA GLU A 99 1.65 8.61 -8.09
C GLU A 99 1.78 8.60 -9.62
N ASN A 100 1.51 9.75 -10.28
CA ASN A 100 1.66 9.87 -11.73
C ASN A 100 3.13 9.69 -12.16
N LYS A 101 4.09 10.23 -11.39
CA LYS A 101 5.52 10.06 -11.67
C LYS A 101 5.96 8.60 -11.50
N ALA A 102 5.53 7.95 -10.42
CA ALA A 102 5.82 6.54 -10.16
C ALA A 102 5.25 5.64 -11.25
N LYS A 103 4.00 5.88 -11.67
CA LYS A 103 3.39 5.17 -12.80
C LYS A 103 4.19 5.35 -14.09
N LEU A 104 4.55 6.58 -14.43
CA LEU A 104 5.35 6.87 -15.62
C LEU A 104 6.73 6.18 -15.57
N LEU A 105 7.38 6.20 -14.40
CA LEU A 105 8.65 5.52 -14.16
C LEU A 105 8.53 4.02 -14.44
N LEU A 106 7.52 3.36 -13.85
CA LEU A 106 7.28 1.93 -14.04
C LEU A 106 6.95 1.59 -15.50
N GLU A 107 6.09 2.36 -16.15
CA GLU A 107 5.74 2.18 -17.57
C GLU A 107 6.98 2.32 -18.47
N THR A 108 7.87 3.27 -18.16
CA THR A 108 9.10 3.49 -18.93
C THR A 108 10.10 2.35 -18.73
N LEU A 109 10.34 1.92 -17.48
CA LEU A 109 11.20 0.78 -17.17
C LEU A 109 10.68 -0.49 -17.84
N TYR A 110 9.37 -0.74 -17.75
CA TYR A 110 8.72 -1.89 -18.37
C TYR A 110 8.93 -1.90 -19.88
N THR A 111 8.62 -0.80 -20.56
CA THR A 111 8.77 -0.68 -22.01
C THR A 111 10.23 -0.85 -22.46
N TYR A 112 11.16 -0.31 -21.67
CA TYR A 112 12.59 -0.42 -21.93
C TYR A 112 13.08 -1.86 -21.86
N PHE A 113 12.75 -2.59 -20.79
CA PHE A 113 13.22 -3.97 -20.61
C PHE A 113 12.50 -4.98 -21.50
N ILE A 114 11.27 -4.71 -21.95
CA ILE A 114 10.64 -5.50 -23.01
C ILE A 114 11.47 -5.45 -24.30
N SER A 115 12.01 -4.28 -24.64
CA SER A 115 12.82 -4.08 -25.85
C SER A 115 14.29 -4.47 -25.67
N HIS A 116 14.76 -4.56 -24.42
CA HIS A 116 16.16 -4.81 -24.06
C HIS A 116 16.28 -5.88 -22.98
N ALA A 117 15.61 -7.02 -23.17
CA ALA A 117 15.53 -8.07 -22.17
C ALA A 117 16.91 -8.55 -21.70
N SER A 118 17.91 -8.57 -22.58
CA SER A 118 19.30 -8.95 -22.30
C SER A 118 20.02 -8.06 -21.27
N LEU A 119 19.46 -6.90 -20.93
CA LEU A 119 20.00 -6.02 -19.89
C LEU A 119 19.49 -6.38 -18.48
N MET A 120 18.52 -7.29 -18.36
CA MET A 120 18.09 -7.81 -17.07
C MET A 120 19.11 -8.80 -16.49
N PRO A 121 19.18 -8.95 -15.15
CA PRO A 121 20.02 -9.96 -14.52
C PRO A 121 19.74 -11.39 -15.03
N PRO A 122 20.75 -12.29 -15.04
CA PRO A 122 20.64 -13.63 -15.62
C PRO A 122 19.48 -14.47 -15.09
N GLU A 123 19.11 -14.31 -13.82
CA GLU A 123 17.98 -15.00 -13.19
C GLU A 123 16.64 -14.66 -13.86
N TYR A 124 16.46 -13.44 -14.37
CA TYR A 124 15.26 -13.02 -15.08
C TYR A 124 15.28 -13.43 -16.55
N LEU A 125 16.47 -13.55 -17.16
CA LEU A 125 16.61 -14.13 -18.50
C LEU A 125 16.14 -15.58 -18.52
N ALA A 126 16.46 -16.35 -17.48
CA ALA A 126 15.96 -17.72 -17.34
C ALA A 126 14.43 -17.78 -17.20
N ILE A 127 13.80 -16.80 -16.54
CA ILE A 127 12.34 -16.67 -16.49
C ILE A 127 11.78 -16.33 -17.86
N ALA A 128 12.42 -15.43 -18.61
CA ALA A 128 11.99 -15.04 -19.95
C ALA A 128 12.02 -16.21 -20.94
N GLU A 129 13.02 -17.09 -20.81
CA GLU A 129 13.15 -18.31 -21.61
C GLU A 129 12.13 -19.38 -21.22
N LYS A 130 11.83 -19.51 -19.92
CA LYS A 130 10.93 -20.54 -19.39
C LYS A 130 9.45 -20.18 -19.55
N GLU A 131 9.10 -18.91 -19.36
CA GLU A 131 7.74 -18.42 -19.35
C GLU A 131 7.54 -17.43 -20.51
N ASP A 132 7.85 -16.15 -20.28
CA ASP A 132 7.85 -15.13 -21.31
C ASP A 132 8.56 -13.84 -20.82
N VAL A 133 8.92 -12.97 -21.75
CA VAL A 133 9.63 -11.71 -21.45
C VAL A 133 8.81 -10.76 -20.59
N HIS A 134 7.47 -10.71 -20.74
CA HIS A 134 6.64 -9.84 -19.92
C HIS A 134 6.60 -10.31 -18.46
N ARG A 135 6.55 -11.62 -18.22
CA ARG A 135 6.67 -12.19 -16.87
C ARG A 135 8.00 -11.82 -16.23
N ALA A 136 9.11 -12.05 -16.94
CA ALA A 136 10.45 -11.73 -16.45
C ALA A 136 10.61 -10.25 -16.09
N VAL A 137 10.12 -9.34 -16.94
CA VAL A 137 10.17 -7.90 -16.69
C VAL A 137 9.31 -7.51 -15.49
N CYS A 138 8.11 -8.09 -15.35
CA CYS A 138 7.26 -7.86 -14.17
C CYS A 138 7.94 -8.31 -12.88
N ASP A 139 8.57 -9.49 -12.89
CA ASP A 139 9.26 -10.04 -11.72
C ASP A 139 10.52 -9.24 -11.37
N TYR A 140 11.22 -8.73 -12.39
CA TYR A 140 12.38 -7.86 -12.18
C TYR A 140 11.97 -6.52 -11.57
N ILE A 141 10.97 -5.84 -12.15
CA ILE A 141 10.51 -4.53 -11.68
C ILE A 141 9.88 -4.64 -10.28
N SER A 142 9.06 -5.67 -10.03
CA SER A 142 8.44 -5.87 -8.70
C SER A 142 9.45 -6.27 -7.61
N GLY A 143 10.62 -6.78 -7.98
CA GLY A 143 11.73 -7.05 -7.06
C GLY A 143 12.56 -5.81 -6.70
N MET A 144 12.33 -4.67 -7.34
CA MET A 144 13.06 -3.43 -7.07
C MET A 144 12.58 -2.76 -5.78
N SER A 145 13.50 -2.14 -5.04
CA SER A 145 13.12 -1.12 -4.05
C SER A 145 12.82 0.20 -4.76
N ASP A 146 11.99 1.05 -4.14
CA ASP A 146 11.66 2.38 -4.69
C ASP A 146 12.91 3.20 -5.05
N GLY A 147 13.90 3.21 -4.14
CA GLY A 147 15.17 3.91 -4.37
C GLY A 147 15.94 3.37 -5.57
N TYR A 148 16.03 2.05 -5.70
CA TYR A 148 16.69 1.43 -6.85
C TYR A 148 15.97 1.74 -8.17
N ALA A 149 14.64 1.68 -8.19
CA ALA A 149 13.86 1.98 -9.39
C ALA A 149 14.05 3.44 -9.84
N VAL A 150 14.11 4.38 -8.90
CA VAL A 150 14.39 5.81 -9.17
C VAL A 150 15.81 6.00 -9.70
N ASP A 151 16.81 5.43 -9.06
CA ASP A 151 18.21 5.56 -9.47
C ASP A 151 18.43 4.97 -10.87
N LEU A 152 17.87 3.79 -11.13
CA LEU A 152 17.95 3.13 -12.43
C LEU A 152 17.25 3.94 -13.52
N TYR A 153 16.06 4.49 -13.23
CA TYR A 153 15.37 5.38 -14.17
C TYR A 153 16.19 6.63 -14.49
N GLN A 154 16.80 7.25 -13.47
CA GLN A 154 17.68 8.41 -13.68
C GLN A 154 18.90 8.05 -14.53
N GLU A 155 19.51 6.90 -14.29
CA GLU A 155 20.67 6.44 -15.06
C GLU A 155 20.33 6.18 -16.54
N LEU A 156 19.19 5.56 -16.81
CA LEU A 156 18.79 5.13 -18.15
C LEU A 156 18.21 6.27 -19.00
N PHE A 157 17.43 7.18 -18.41
CA PHE A 157 16.61 8.14 -19.17
C PHE A 157 16.97 9.61 -18.95
N ILE A 158 17.70 9.95 -17.88
CA ILE A 158 18.07 11.34 -17.59
C ILE A 158 19.52 11.58 -18.02
N PRO A 159 19.77 12.40 -19.06
CA PRO A 159 21.13 12.71 -19.48
C PRO A 159 21.90 13.38 -18.33
N LYS A 160 23.08 12.84 -18.02
CA LYS A 160 24.02 13.51 -17.12
C LYS A 160 24.51 14.76 -17.86
N SER A 161 23.93 15.93 -17.57
CA SER A 161 24.51 17.20 -18.00
C SER A 161 25.95 17.24 -17.51
N TRP A 162 26.88 17.74 -18.34
CA TRP A 162 28.26 17.94 -17.93
C TRP A 162 28.24 18.72 -16.61
N LYS A 163 28.66 18.06 -15.53
CA LYS A 163 29.00 18.73 -14.28
C LYS A 163 30.11 19.72 -14.64
N SER A 164 29.73 20.98 -14.83
CA SER A 164 30.65 22.11 -14.78
C SER A 164 31.12 22.33 -13.35
#